data_AF-A0A519SJF5-F1
#
_entry.id   AF-A0A519SJF5-F1
#
_cell.length_a   1.000
_cell.length_b   1.000
_cell.length_c   1.000
_cell.angle_alpha   90.00
_cell.angle_beta   90.00
_cell.angle_gamma   90.00
#
_symmetry.space_group_name_H-M   'P 1'
#
loop_
_entity.id
_entity.type
_entity.pdbx_description
1 polymer ?
#
loop_
_entity_poly.entity_id
_entity_poly.type
_entity_poly.pdbx_seq_one_letter_code
_entity_poly.pdbx_strand_id
1 'polypeptide(L)'
;MDYAKMMITHHNGNIKKIEEIEKSMVMNYQETSSITSIRQQNAADLAIISKLNGKEFEKAYIDMMIKDHTNVLGIIDKQLLPSVEHDKVRNYLTETRANVASHMAAAALLLKEMK
;
A
#
# COMPACT_ATOMS: atom_id res chain seq x y z
N MET A 1 -5.80 10.92 13.32
CA MET A 1 -4.33 10.81 13.27
C MET A 1 -3.81 11.38 11.95
N ASP A 2 -2.71 12.12 11.97
CA ASP A 2 -2.15 12.71 10.73
C ASP A 2 -1.55 11.66 9.79
N TYR A 3 -1.05 10.55 10.33
CA TYR A 3 -0.63 9.40 9.54
C TYR A 3 -1.74 8.88 8.62
N ALA A 4 -2.95 8.67 9.14
CA ALA A 4 -4.08 8.19 8.33
C ALA A 4 -4.48 9.19 7.23
N LYS A 5 -4.39 10.51 7.49
CA LYS A 5 -4.64 11.53 6.45
C LYS A 5 -3.57 11.48 5.36
N MET A 6 -2.30 11.32 5.74
CA MET A 6 -1.18 11.14 4.81
C MET A 6 -1.40 9.90 3.92
N MET A 7 -1.81 8.77 4.52
CA MET A 7 -2.15 7.55 3.79
C MET A 7 -3.24 7.80 2.74
N ILE A 8 -4.35 8.40 3.13
CA ILE A 8 -5.47 8.69 2.21
C ILE A 8 -5.01 9.58 1.05
N THR A 9 -4.32 10.68 1.34
CA THR A 9 -3.84 11.61 0.31
C THR A 9 -2.90 10.92 -0.68
N HIS A 10 -1.89 10.21 -0.18
CA HIS A 10 -0.88 9.57 -1.03
C HIS A 10 -1.47 8.41 -1.84
N HIS A 11 -2.32 7.57 -1.25
CA HIS A 11 -2.99 6.50 -1.98
C HIS A 11 -3.90 7.05 -3.08
N ASN A 12 -4.70 8.08 -2.79
CA ASN A 12 -5.56 8.70 -3.80
C ASN A 12 -4.74 9.32 -4.94
N GLY A 13 -3.61 9.96 -4.62
CA GLY A 13 -2.70 10.48 -5.64
C GLY A 13 -2.11 9.37 -6.52
N ASN A 14 -1.71 8.26 -5.91
CA ASN A 14 -1.16 7.10 -6.62
C ASN A 14 -2.22 6.42 -7.51
N ILE A 15 -3.47 6.30 -7.05
CA ILE A 15 -4.61 5.79 -7.84
C ILE A 15 -4.85 6.66 -9.08
N LYS A 16 -4.90 7.99 -8.92
CA LYS A 16 -5.08 8.91 -10.07
C LYS A 16 -3.97 8.76 -11.11
N LYS A 17 -2.71 8.62 -10.66
CA LYS A 17 -1.56 8.43 -11.56
C LYS A 17 -1.68 7.15 -12.40
N ILE A 18 -2.10 6.03 -11.80
CA ILE A 18 -2.25 4.79 -12.56
C ILE A 18 -3.44 4.86 -13.53
N GLU A 19 -4.55 5.49 -13.15
CA GLU A 19 -5.68 5.72 -14.06
C GLU A 19 -5.27 6.54 -15.30
N GLU A 20 -4.39 7.54 -15.15
CA GLU A 20 -3.84 8.30 -16.26
C GLU A 20 -2.92 7.46 -17.16
N ILE A 21 -2.11 6.57 -16.56
CA ILE A 21 -1.25 5.64 -17.30
C ILE A 21 -2.09 4.65 -18.09
N GLU A 22 -3.10 4.02 -17.47
CA GLU A 22 -4.02 3.08 -18.10
C GLU A 22 -4.70 3.69 -19.33
N LYS A 23 -5.28 4.90 -19.17
CA LYS A 23 -5.87 5.66 -20.27
C LYS A 23 -4.88 5.91 -21.40
N SER A 24 -3.63 6.26 -21.07
CA SER A 24 -2.61 6.57 -22.08
C SER A 24 -2.06 5.35 -22.83
N MET A 25 -2.14 4.16 -22.23
CA MET A 25 -1.57 2.93 -22.79
C MET A 25 -2.64 1.99 -23.37
N VAL A 26 -3.93 2.36 -23.26
CA VAL A 26 -5.07 1.52 -23.66
C VAL A 26 -4.96 0.12 -23.06
N MET A 27 -4.48 0.06 -21.81
CA MET A 27 -4.31 -1.19 -21.07
C MET A 27 -5.55 -1.45 -20.22
N ASN A 28 -5.96 -2.70 -20.15
CA ASN A 28 -6.93 -3.17 -19.16
C ASN A 28 -6.18 -3.95 -18.09
N TYR A 29 -6.31 -3.53 -16.83
CA TYR A 29 -5.79 -4.31 -15.70
C TYR A 29 -6.50 -5.68 -15.66
N GLN A 30 -5.73 -6.72 -15.34
CA GLN A 30 -6.27 -8.05 -15.06
C GLN A 30 -6.11 -8.35 -13.60
N GLU A 31 -7.16 -8.89 -13.00
CA GLU A 31 -7.08 -9.39 -11.64
C GLU A 31 -6.14 -10.58 -11.57
N THR A 32 -5.20 -10.55 -10.63
CA THR A 32 -4.26 -11.64 -10.38
C THR A 32 -4.62 -12.35 -9.08
N SER A 33 -4.20 -13.60 -8.92
CA SER A 33 -4.36 -14.34 -7.67
C SER A 33 -3.73 -13.61 -6.48
N SER A 34 -2.61 -12.92 -6.69
CA SER A 34 -1.95 -12.08 -5.69
C SER A 34 -2.85 -10.91 -5.25
N ILE A 35 -3.49 -10.19 -6.18
CA ILE A 35 -4.41 -9.09 -5.86
C ILE A 35 -5.61 -9.62 -5.06
N THR A 36 -6.19 -10.75 -5.48
CA THR A 36 -7.30 -11.38 -4.77
C THR A 36 -6.93 -11.78 -3.35
N SER A 37 -5.76 -12.40 -3.17
CA SER A 37 -5.26 -12.81 -1.86
C SER A 37 -5.02 -11.64 -0.92
N ILE A 38 -4.39 -10.56 -1.41
CA ILE A 38 -4.18 -9.33 -0.62
C ILE A 38 -5.52 -8.74 -0.20
N ARG A 39 -6.50 -8.66 -1.09
CA ARG A 39 -7.81 -8.09 -0.76
C ARG A 39 -8.53 -8.91 0.32
N GLN A 40 -8.48 -10.24 0.22
CA GLN A 40 -9.07 -11.13 1.23
C GLN A 40 -8.38 -10.98 2.58
N GLN A 41 -7.04 -10.94 2.60
CA GLN A 41 -6.27 -10.75 3.82
C GLN A 41 -6.59 -9.41 4.48
N ASN A 42 -6.58 -8.32 3.71
CA ASN A 42 -6.89 -6.99 4.23
C ASN A 42 -8.33 -6.91 4.78
N ALA A 43 -9.29 -7.55 4.12
CA ALA A 43 -10.67 -7.60 4.60
C ALA A 43 -10.79 -8.36 5.94
N ALA A 44 -10.07 -9.47 6.09
CA ALA A 44 -10.03 -10.23 7.35
C ALA A 44 -9.37 -9.41 8.48
N ASP A 45 -8.23 -8.77 8.19
CA ASP A 45 -7.51 -7.93 9.16
C ASP A 45 -8.39 -6.74 9.61
N LEU A 46 -9.08 -6.08 8.67
CA LEU A 46 -10.04 -5.01 8.97
C LEU A 46 -11.21 -5.48 9.84
N ALA A 47 -11.73 -6.68 9.59
CA ALA A 47 -12.81 -7.26 10.41
C ALA A 47 -12.38 -7.56 11.85
N ILE A 48 -11.08 -7.79 12.07
CA ILE A 48 -10.51 -7.99 13.40
C ILE A 48 -10.31 -6.63 14.09
N ILE A 49 -9.59 -5.71 13.45
CA ILE A 49 -9.23 -4.45 14.11
C ILE A 49 -10.42 -3.52 14.31
N SER A 50 -11.48 -3.61 13.49
CA SER A 50 -12.70 -2.78 13.63
C SER A 50 -13.48 -3.03 14.92
N LYS A 51 -13.16 -4.11 15.66
CA LYS A 51 -13.72 -4.39 16.98
C LYS A 51 -12.98 -3.70 18.13
N LEU A 52 -11.80 -3.15 17.85
CA LEU A 52 -10.96 -2.42 18.81
C LEU A 52 -11.36 -0.95 18.86
N ASN A 53 -10.99 -0.25 19.93
CA ASN A 53 -11.28 1.16 20.11
C ASN A 53 -10.09 1.94 20.66
N GLY A 54 -10.09 3.26 20.45
CA GLY A 54 -9.07 4.16 21.00
C GLY A 54 -7.66 3.70 20.67
N LYS A 55 -6.75 3.74 21.65
CA LYS A 55 -5.33 3.41 21.47
C LYS A 55 -5.08 1.99 20.96
N GLU A 56 -5.92 1.03 21.33
CA GLU A 56 -5.78 -0.35 20.86
C GLU A 56 -6.05 -0.45 19.35
N PHE A 57 -7.10 0.26 18.87
CA PHE A 57 -7.39 0.38 17.44
C PHE A 57 -6.23 1.07 16.71
N GLU A 58 -5.75 2.19 17.25
CA GLU A 58 -4.66 2.95 16.61
C GLU A 58 -3.41 2.09 16.46
N LYS A 59 -3.00 1.38 17.52
CA LYS A 59 -1.82 0.51 17.48
C LYS A 59 -2.01 -0.63 16.48
N ALA A 60 -3.16 -1.31 16.51
CA ALA A 60 -3.45 -2.41 15.61
C ALA A 60 -3.48 -1.97 14.13
N TYR A 61 -4.01 -0.77 13.85
CA TYR A 61 -3.96 -0.17 12.53
C TYR A 61 -2.52 0.09 12.06
N ILE A 62 -1.67 0.65 12.92
CA ILE A 62 -0.25 0.89 12.59
C ILE A 62 0.50 -0.42 12.37
N ASP A 63 0.29 -1.44 13.20
CA ASP A 63 0.89 -2.78 13.03
C ASP A 63 0.47 -3.40 11.68
N MET A 64 -0.82 -3.30 11.33
CA MET A 64 -1.34 -3.76 10.04
C MET A 64 -0.70 -3.02 8.86
N MET A 65 -0.53 -1.69 8.96
CA MET A 65 0.14 -0.91 7.92
C MET A 65 1.59 -1.33 7.71
N ILE A 66 2.34 -1.60 8.77
CA ILE A 66 3.73 -2.10 8.63
C ILE A 66 3.75 -3.45 7.91
N LYS A 67 2.90 -4.39 8.33
CA LYS A 67 2.79 -5.72 7.71
C LYS A 67 2.46 -5.63 6.23
N ASP A 68 1.40 -4.89 5.88
CA ASP A 68 0.89 -4.87 4.51
C ASP A 68 1.85 -4.13 3.56
N HIS A 69 2.47 -3.03 4.01
CA HIS A 69 3.45 -2.31 3.21
C HIS A 69 4.74 -3.13 3.01
N THR A 70 5.16 -3.91 4.02
CA THR A 70 6.28 -4.85 3.88
C THR A 70 6.00 -5.88 2.78
N ASN A 71 4.79 -6.46 2.77
CA ASN A 71 4.39 -7.42 1.75
C ASN A 71 4.36 -6.80 0.34
N VAL A 72 3.74 -5.63 0.21
CA VAL A 72 3.66 -4.91 -1.08
C VAL A 72 5.04 -4.53 -1.61
N LEU A 73 5.96 -4.06 -0.76
CA LEU A 73 7.36 -3.82 -1.18
C LEU A 73 8.01 -5.10 -1.73
N GLY A 74 7.79 -6.24 -1.06
CA GLY A 74 8.28 -7.53 -1.54
C GLY A 74 7.75 -7.89 -2.93
N ILE A 75 6.47 -7.61 -3.20
CA ILE A 75 5.85 -7.85 -4.51
C ILE A 75 6.42 -6.91 -5.57
N ILE A 76 6.53 -5.61 -5.25
CA ILE A 76 7.11 -4.63 -6.18
C ILE A 76 8.55 -5.03 -6.56
N ASP A 77 9.37 -5.36 -5.56
CA ASP A 77 10.79 -5.62 -5.76
C ASP A 77 11.08 -6.95 -6.46
N LYS A 78 10.31 -8.00 -6.13
CA LYS A 78 10.60 -9.36 -6.60
C LYS A 78 9.82 -9.74 -7.85
N GLN A 79 8.72 -9.06 -8.14
CA GLN A 79 7.82 -9.44 -9.22
C GLN A 79 7.65 -8.31 -10.22
N LEU A 80 7.14 -7.14 -9.79
CA LEU A 80 6.69 -6.11 -10.72
C LEU A 80 7.84 -5.34 -11.38
N LEU A 81 8.83 -4.87 -10.63
CA LEU A 81 9.98 -4.14 -11.19
C LEU A 81 10.87 -5.02 -12.09
N PRO A 82 11.13 -6.30 -11.78
CA PRO A 82 11.84 -7.18 -12.69
C PRO A 82 11.09 -7.50 -13.98
N SER A 83 9.75 -7.58 -13.94
CA SER A 83 8.94 -7.98 -15.10
C SER A 83 8.42 -6.80 -15.94
N VAL A 84 8.57 -5.56 -15.50
CA VAL A 84 8.04 -4.41 -16.22
C VAL A 84 8.88 -4.11 -17.46
N GLU A 85 8.22 -4.01 -18.61
CA GLU A 85 8.88 -3.72 -19.90
C GLU A 85 8.79 -2.23 -20.26
N HIS A 86 7.70 -1.57 -19.88
CA HIS A 86 7.45 -0.17 -20.25
C HIS A 86 8.01 0.82 -19.24
N ASP A 87 8.83 1.76 -19.70
CA ASP A 87 9.48 2.77 -18.86
C ASP A 87 8.49 3.64 -18.08
N LYS A 88 7.32 3.96 -18.67
CA LYS A 88 6.28 4.72 -17.96
C LYS A 88 5.76 3.97 -16.74
N VAL A 89 5.54 2.66 -16.88
CA VAL A 89 5.09 1.79 -15.78
C VAL A 89 6.24 1.56 -14.79
N ARG A 90 7.49 1.43 -15.26
CA ARG A 90 8.68 1.31 -14.40
C ARG A 90 8.85 2.53 -13.49
N ASN A 91 8.72 3.73 -14.06
CA ASN A 91 8.82 4.98 -13.31
C ASN A 91 7.71 5.09 -12.26
N TYR A 92 6.47 4.76 -12.66
CA TYR A 92 5.35 4.70 -11.72
C TYR A 92 5.62 3.71 -10.58
N LEU A 93 6.01 2.48 -10.88
CA LEU A 93 6.31 1.46 -9.86
C LEU A 93 7.45 1.90 -8.93
N THR A 94 8.47 2.57 -9.46
CA THR A 94 9.58 3.11 -8.67
C THR A 94 9.12 4.20 -7.70
N GLU A 95 8.24 5.10 -8.15
CA GLU A 95 7.65 6.13 -7.30
C GLU A 95 6.71 5.51 -6.24
N THR A 96 5.83 4.59 -6.66
CA THR A 96 4.94 3.85 -5.74
C THR A 96 5.75 3.13 -4.68
N ARG A 97 6.84 2.43 -5.06
CA ARG A 97 7.75 1.77 -4.11
C ARG A 97 8.29 2.73 -3.06
N ALA A 98 8.78 3.90 -3.48
CA ALA A 98 9.33 4.90 -2.57
C ALA A 98 8.26 5.42 -1.59
N ASN A 99 7.05 5.68 -2.07
CA ASN A 99 5.92 6.10 -1.23
C ASN A 99 5.55 5.01 -0.21
N VAL A 100 5.40 3.76 -0.64
CA VAL A 100 5.09 2.61 0.24
C VAL A 100 6.17 2.43 1.31
N ALA A 101 7.45 2.57 0.96
CA ALA A 101 8.55 2.51 1.91
C ALA A 101 8.50 3.67 2.93
N SER A 102 8.17 4.87 2.47
CA SER A 102 7.99 6.03 3.36
C SER A 102 6.82 5.85 4.33
N HIS A 103 5.70 5.27 3.87
CA HIS A 103 4.55 4.96 4.71
C HIS A 103 4.93 3.96 5.81
N MET A 104 5.58 2.86 5.43
CA MET A 104 6.07 1.85 6.37
C MET A 104 7.03 2.44 7.42
N ALA A 105 7.96 3.30 7.00
CA ALA A 105 8.90 3.96 7.90
C ALA A 105 8.19 4.89 8.90
N ALA A 106 7.23 5.69 8.43
CA ALA A 106 6.44 6.56 9.29
C ALA A 106 5.59 5.76 10.29
N ALA A 107 4.99 4.64 9.87
CA ALA A 107 4.27 3.74 10.75
C ALA A 107 5.18 3.14 11.83
N ALA A 108 6.39 2.71 11.46
CA ALA A 108 7.36 2.15 12.40
C ALA A 108 7.88 3.18 13.41
N LEU A 109 7.97 4.46 13.03
CA LEU A 109 8.29 5.54 13.96
C LEU A 109 7.15 5.77 14.95
N LEU A 110 5.91 5.88 14.46
CA LEU A 110 4.74 6.05 15.31
C LEU A 110 4.58 4.90 16.30
N LEU A 111 4.77 3.65 15.86
CA LEU A 111 4.68 2.50 16.75
C LEU A 111 5.67 2.57 17.92
N LYS A 112 6.86 3.17 17.71
CA LYS A 112 7.84 3.37 18.79
C LYS A 112 7.41 4.44 19.79
N GLU A 113 6.69 5.46 19.32
CA GLU A 113 6.16 6.57 20.14
C GLU A 113 4.90 6.17 20.92
N MET A 114 4.18 5.15 20.47
CA MET A 114 2.98 4.60 21.11
C MET A 114 3.26 3.73 22.35
N LYS A 115 4.52 3.66 22.80
CA LYS A 115 4.93 2.92 24.00
C LYS A 115 4.43 3.56 25.29
#